data_AF-A0A957J2D8-F1
#
_entry.id   AF-A0A957J2D8-F1
#
_cell.length_a   1.000
_cell.length_b   1.000
_cell.length_c   1.000
_cell.angle_alpha   90.00
_cell.angle_beta   90.00
_cell.angle_gamma   90.00
#
_symmetry.space_group_name_H-M   'P 1'
#
loop_
_entity.id
_entity.type
_entity.pdbx_description
1 polymer ?
#
loop_
_entity_poly.entity_id
_entity_poly.type
_entity_poly.pdbx_seq_one_letter_code
_entity_poly.pdbx_strand_id
1 'polypeptide(L)'
;HLFYDRMRLTEWPYGFPQTDYAFLNLQDMRYWVNSRLFYAQIQTAIGHFGYEAIYFDQDVVLLARDIAPQAATGAVLQRALDLQEAGGKFAPTAAETLRWMGQQWLRETVPQTATPLAIQFDDGIILRGYEISANSSAAARPLCATLYWEAQTNLENTYTVFLHFVDQSGYVHAQHDGSPAQTFYPTNEWQPGEIIADMHCLQIPPQLAAGRYALNLGMYEPNSGERLSILTATDQPAPGAMRLAEIEVKE
;
A
#
# COMPACT_ATOMS: atom_id res chain seq x y z
N HIS A 1 -9.94 19.74 -8.61
CA HIS A 1 -10.37 20.54 -9.79
C HIS A 1 -10.78 19.61 -10.92
N LEU A 2 -11.86 19.96 -11.65
CA LEU A 2 -12.49 19.14 -12.71
C LEU A 2 -11.65 19.15 -14.00
N PHE A 3 -11.52 17.97 -14.63
CA PHE A 3 -10.94 17.83 -15.98
C PHE A 3 -12.04 17.52 -17.00
N TYR A 4 -11.91 18.10 -18.20
CA TYR A 4 -12.71 17.75 -19.37
C TYR A 4 -11.90 16.85 -20.30
N ASP A 5 -12.30 15.59 -20.41
CA ASP A 5 -11.82 14.67 -21.45
C ASP A 5 -12.41 15.08 -22.80
N ARG A 6 -11.55 15.52 -23.73
CA ARG A 6 -11.94 15.95 -25.08
C ARG A 6 -12.57 14.85 -25.94
N MET A 7 -12.42 13.57 -25.56
CA MET A 7 -13.02 12.43 -26.27
C MET A 7 -14.30 11.91 -25.61
N ARG A 8 -14.60 12.31 -24.37
CA ARG A 8 -15.74 11.77 -23.60
C ARG A 8 -16.72 12.81 -23.06
N LEU A 9 -16.40 14.11 -23.13
CA LEU A 9 -17.25 15.24 -22.69
C LEU A 9 -17.95 14.98 -21.34
N THR A 10 -17.32 14.24 -20.45
CA THR A 10 -17.84 13.91 -19.12
C THR A 10 -16.77 14.23 -18.08
N GLU A 11 -17.24 14.81 -16.98
CA GLU A 11 -16.41 15.30 -15.90
C GLU A 11 -15.86 14.12 -15.08
N TRP A 12 -14.53 14.08 -14.90
CA TRP A 12 -13.89 13.12 -14.00
C TRP A 12 -13.12 13.88 -12.90
N PRO A 13 -13.46 13.67 -11.61
CA PRO A 13 -12.67 14.21 -10.52
C PRO A 13 -11.36 13.43 -10.41
N TYR A 14 -10.26 14.05 -10.81
CA TYR A 14 -8.93 13.50 -10.59
C TYR A 14 -8.54 13.69 -9.13
N GLY A 15 -8.46 12.60 -8.37
CA GLY A 15 -7.91 12.56 -7.02
C GLY A 15 -6.47 12.05 -7.08
N PHE A 16 -5.47 12.93 -6.94
CA PHE A 16 -4.14 12.48 -6.59
C PHE A 16 -4.23 11.87 -5.18
N PRO A 17 -3.76 10.63 -4.94
CA PRO A 17 -3.91 9.98 -3.64
C PRO A 17 -3.29 10.87 -2.56
N GLN A 18 -4.08 11.27 -1.57
CA GLN A 18 -3.65 12.11 -0.45
C GLN A 18 -2.99 11.24 0.63
N THR A 19 -1.97 10.47 0.25
CA THR A 19 -1.25 9.55 1.13
C THR A 19 -0.01 10.22 1.72
N ASP A 20 0.41 9.84 2.93
CA ASP A 20 1.61 10.43 3.55
C ASP A 20 2.88 10.18 2.73
N TYR A 21 2.89 9.09 1.95
CA TYR A 21 3.96 8.69 1.06
C TYR A 21 3.43 8.36 -0.33
N ALA A 22 4.19 8.70 -1.36
CA ALA A 22 3.91 8.30 -2.73
C ALA A 22 5.18 7.75 -3.38
N PHE A 23 5.14 6.49 -3.79
CA PHE A 23 6.22 5.85 -4.51
C PHE A 23 5.95 5.93 -6.01
N LEU A 24 6.92 6.43 -6.78
CA LEU A 24 6.78 6.69 -8.21
C LEU A 24 7.95 6.07 -8.98
N ASN A 25 7.66 5.46 -10.12
CA ASN A 25 8.64 5.26 -11.18
C ASN A 25 8.34 6.26 -12.31
N LEU A 26 9.30 7.13 -12.60
CA LEU A 26 9.17 8.20 -13.59
C LEU A 26 9.01 7.68 -15.03
N GLN A 27 9.32 6.40 -15.29
CA GLN A 27 9.12 5.77 -16.60
C GLN A 27 7.73 5.13 -16.78
N ASP A 28 6.95 4.94 -15.71
CA ASP A 28 5.77 4.04 -15.73
C ASP A 28 4.42 4.75 -15.92
N MET A 29 4.40 6.08 -16.10
CA MET A 29 3.16 6.86 -16.14
C MET A 29 2.55 6.94 -17.56
N ARG A 30 1.29 6.50 -17.69
CA ARG A 30 0.58 6.36 -18.99
C ARG A 30 0.35 7.70 -19.70
N TYR A 31 0.87 7.79 -20.93
CA TYR A 31 0.97 8.98 -21.79
C TYR A 31 -0.30 9.37 -22.58
N TRP A 32 -1.51 9.08 -22.09
CA TRP A 32 -2.70 9.23 -22.93
C TRP A 32 -3.33 10.62 -22.94
N VAL A 33 -2.89 11.56 -22.10
CA VAL A 33 -3.40 12.93 -22.11
C VAL A 33 -2.27 13.93 -21.84
N ASN A 34 -1.62 14.44 -22.89
CA ASN A 34 -0.80 15.67 -22.90
C ASN A 34 0.51 15.67 -22.04
N SER A 35 1.66 15.78 -22.71
CA SER A 35 3.00 15.83 -22.08
C SER A 35 3.19 16.98 -21.07
N ARG A 36 2.43 18.08 -21.20
CA ARG A 36 2.47 19.19 -20.23
C ARG A 36 1.82 18.85 -18.88
N LEU A 37 0.98 17.82 -18.82
CA LEU A 37 0.30 17.43 -17.58
C LEU A 37 1.21 16.62 -16.63
N PHE A 38 2.24 15.93 -17.14
CA PHE A 38 3.13 15.08 -16.34
C PHE A 38 4.10 15.88 -15.46
N TYR A 39 4.86 16.80 -16.07
CA TYR A 39 5.70 17.73 -15.29
C TYR A 39 4.85 18.59 -14.36
N ALA A 40 3.68 19.03 -14.81
CA ALA A 40 2.73 19.74 -13.97
C ALA A 40 2.22 18.87 -12.81
N GLN A 41 2.07 17.55 -12.94
CA GLN A 41 1.65 16.64 -11.87
C GLN A 41 2.73 16.46 -10.81
N ILE A 42 3.99 16.25 -11.21
CA ILE A 42 5.11 16.17 -10.26
C ILE A 42 5.33 17.53 -9.59
N GLN A 43 5.26 18.62 -10.35
CA GLN A 43 5.25 19.98 -9.79
C GLN A 43 4.04 20.25 -8.88
N THR A 44 2.88 19.65 -9.14
CA THR A 44 1.69 19.81 -8.29
C THR A 44 1.85 18.98 -7.02
N ALA A 45 2.35 17.74 -7.09
CA ALA A 45 2.67 16.95 -5.92
C ALA A 45 3.67 17.70 -5.02
N ILE A 46 4.78 18.18 -5.60
CA ILE A 46 5.83 18.86 -4.85
C ILE A 46 5.41 20.27 -4.42
N GLY A 47 4.95 21.10 -5.35
CA GLY A 47 4.68 22.53 -5.13
C GLY A 47 3.29 22.87 -4.61
N HIS A 48 2.28 22.01 -4.79
CA HIS A 48 0.90 22.27 -4.35
C HIS A 48 0.46 21.38 -3.19
N PHE A 49 0.87 20.11 -3.16
CA PHE A 49 0.52 19.16 -2.10
C PHE A 49 1.61 18.99 -1.03
N GLY A 50 2.76 19.66 -1.20
CA GLY A 50 3.83 19.71 -0.19
C GLY A 50 4.61 18.41 -0.03
N TYR A 51 4.72 17.62 -1.11
CA TYR A 51 5.57 16.43 -1.12
C TYR A 51 7.03 16.80 -1.35
N GLU A 52 7.93 16.09 -0.67
CA GLU A 52 9.37 16.15 -0.89
C GLU A 52 9.90 14.76 -1.23
N ALA A 53 10.88 14.68 -2.12
CA ALA A 53 11.55 13.43 -2.42
C ALA A 53 12.50 13.06 -1.28
N ILE A 54 12.13 12.03 -0.52
CA ILE A 54 12.97 11.47 0.56
C ILE A 54 13.86 10.33 0.05
N TYR A 55 13.60 9.83 -1.15
CA TYR A 55 14.46 8.91 -1.88
C TYR A 55 14.39 9.21 -3.38
N PHE A 56 15.54 9.16 -4.06
CA PHE A 56 15.62 9.22 -5.51
C PHE A 56 16.82 8.43 -6.01
N ASP A 57 16.57 7.43 -6.85
CA ASP A 57 17.61 6.72 -7.58
C ASP A 57 17.14 6.41 -9.01
N GLN A 58 17.92 6.86 -9.99
CA GLN A 58 17.63 6.81 -11.42
C GLN A 58 16.25 7.38 -11.80
N ASP A 59 15.21 6.55 -11.77
CA ASP A 59 13.85 6.88 -12.13
C ASP A 59 12.84 6.53 -11.02
N VAL A 60 13.32 6.01 -9.88
CA VAL A 60 12.51 5.62 -8.73
C VAL A 60 12.54 6.72 -7.67
N VAL A 61 11.37 7.11 -7.20
CA VAL A 61 11.17 8.20 -6.26
C VAL A 61 10.27 7.75 -5.11
N LEU A 62 10.65 8.04 -3.87
CA LEU A 62 9.73 8.06 -2.74
C LEU A 62 9.50 9.51 -2.34
N LEU A 63 8.25 9.94 -2.44
CA LEU A 63 7.78 11.23 -1.98
C LEU A 63 7.14 11.09 -0.61
N ALA A 64 7.29 12.10 0.25
CA ALA A 64 6.63 12.20 1.54
C ALA A 64 6.08 13.61 1.78
N ARG A 65 4.93 13.75 2.43
CA ARG A 65 4.32 15.06 2.76
C ARG A 65 4.90 15.66 4.03
N ASP A 66 4.77 16.99 4.14
CA ASP A 66 5.09 17.77 5.34
C ASP A 66 6.55 17.62 5.80
N ILE A 67 7.44 17.32 4.84
CA ILE A 67 8.89 17.25 5.04
C ILE A 67 9.51 18.59 4.61
N ALA A 68 10.60 18.98 5.26
CA ALA A 68 11.37 20.15 4.83
C ALA A 68 12.03 19.91 3.45
N PRO A 69 12.20 20.96 2.62
CA PRO A 69 12.74 20.83 1.27
C PRO A 69 14.01 19.96 1.18
N GLN A 70 13.98 18.96 0.29
CA GLN A 70 15.10 18.03 0.08
C GLN A 70 15.85 18.34 -1.22
N ALA A 71 17.18 18.17 -1.21
CA ALA A 71 17.99 18.32 -2.42
C ALA A 71 17.61 17.28 -3.51
N ALA A 72 17.19 16.09 -3.08
CA ALA A 72 16.69 15.05 -3.98
C ALA A 72 15.46 15.50 -4.77
N THR A 73 14.61 16.37 -4.22
CA THR A 73 13.43 16.92 -4.91
C THR A 73 13.82 17.68 -6.18
N GLY A 74 14.92 18.45 -6.13
CA GLY A 74 15.45 19.13 -7.31
C GLY A 74 15.96 18.16 -8.38
N ALA A 75 16.60 17.07 -7.97
CA ALA A 75 17.10 16.04 -8.87
C ALA A 75 15.97 15.27 -9.56
N VAL A 76 14.87 14.98 -8.85
CA VAL A 76 13.65 14.38 -9.41
C VAL A 76 13.03 15.29 -10.46
N LEU A 77 12.87 16.58 -10.15
CA LEU A 77 12.31 17.56 -11.10
C LEU A 77 13.18 17.70 -12.36
N GLN A 78 14.51 17.69 -12.21
CA GLN A 78 15.42 17.75 -13.34
C GLN A 78 15.33 16.49 -14.20
N ARG A 79 15.29 15.30 -13.57
CA ARG A 79 15.14 14.04 -14.30
C ARG A 79 13.81 13.94 -15.07
N ALA A 80 12.73 14.41 -14.46
CA ALA A 80 11.42 14.47 -15.13
C ALA A 80 11.43 15.39 -16.36
N LEU A 81 12.17 16.51 -16.30
CA LEU A 81 12.39 17.39 -17.45
C LEU A 81 13.21 16.71 -18.55
N ASP A 82 14.32 16.06 -18.19
CA ASP A 82 15.20 15.38 -19.14
C ASP A 82 14.44 14.28 -19.91
N LEU A 83 13.59 13.51 -19.22
CA LEU A 83 12.72 12.49 -19.84
C LEU A 83 11.69 13.11 -20.79
N GLN A 84 11.12 14.26 -20.43
CA GLN A 84 10.18 15.00 -21.28
C GLN A 84 10.85 15.52 -22.55
N GLU A 85 12.06 16.07 -22.45
CA GLU A 85 12.82 16.63 -23.57
C GLU A 85 13.36 15.56 -24.52
N ALA A 86 13.72 14.39 -23.99
CA ALA A 86 14.23 13.26 -24.78
C ALA A 86 13.19 12.62 -25.73
N GLY A 87 11.92 13.05 -25.68
CA GLY A 87 10.86 12.52 -26.54
C GLY A 87 10.59 11.03 -26.32
N GLY A 88 10.94 10.51 -25.14
CA GLY A 88 10.83 9.10 -24.79
C GLY A 88 9.39 8.61 -24.94
N LYS A 89 9.19 7.60 -25.80
CA LYS A 89 7.98 6.78 -25.77
C LYS A 89 8.15 5.82 -24.60
N PHE A 90 7.40 6.02 -23.52
CA PHE A 90 7.43 5.11 -22.39
C PHE A 90 7.10 3.68 -22.83
N ALA A 91 7.94 2.74 -22.41
CA ALA A 91 7.59 1.33 -22.39
C ALA A 91 6.70 1.08 -21.15
N PRO A 92 5.79 0.10 -21.17
CA PRO A 92 5.26 -0.42 -19.90
C PRO A 92 6.43 -0.78 -18.98
N THR A 93 6.27 -0.65 -17.66
CA THR A 93 7.25 -1.16 -16.70
C THR A 93 7.71 -2.53 -17.18
N ALA A 94 8.99 -2.68 -17.51
CA ALA A 94 9.45 -3.97 -17.98
C ALA A 94 9.10 -4.99 -16.89
N ALA A 95 8.59 -6.17 -17.27
CA ALA A 95 8.26 -7.21 -16.29
C ALA A 95 9.47 -7.55 -15.40
N GLU A 96 10.70 -7.30 -15.87
CA GLU A 96 11.93 -7.40 -15.09
C GLU A 96 12.03 -6.36 -13.97
N THR A 97 11.61 -5.11 -14.22
CA THR A 97 11.59 -4.04 -13.21
C THR A 97 10.51 -4.29 -12.16
N LEU A 98 9.29 -4.70 -12.56
CA LEU A 98 8.24 -5.08 -11.60
C LEU A 98 8.70 -6.24 -10.72
N ARG A 99 9.33 -7.26 -11.30
CA ARG A 99 9.92 -8.37 -10.55
C ARG A 99 11.02 -7.92 -9.60
N TRP A 100 11.94 -7.05 -10.02
CA TRP A 100 12.98 -6.52 -9.15
C TRP A 100 12.41 -5.69 -7.99
N MET A 101 11.35 -4.91 -8.24
CA MET A 101 10.65 -4.16 -7.20
C MET A 101 9.91 -5.09 -6.23
N GLY A 102 9.28 -6.14 -6.74
CA GLY A 102 8.66 -7.18 -5.93
C GLY A 102 9.65 -7.88 -5.00
N GLN A 103 10.88 -8.12 -5.48
CA GLN A 103 11.96 -8.71 -4.68
C GLN A 103 12.34 -7.86 -3.45
N GLN A 104 12.05 -6.56 -3.42
CA GLN A 104 12.32 -5.72 -2.24
C GLN A 104 11.41 -6.09 -1.04
N TRP A 105 10.27 -6.70 -1.32
CA TRP A 105 9.31 -7.18 -0.33
C TRP A 105 9.57 -8.61 0.10
N LEU A 106 10.45 -9.34 -0.60
CA LEU A 106 10.81 -10.69 -0.23
C LEU A 106 11.66 -10.71 1.04
N ARG A 107 11.47 -11.76 1.84
CA ARG A 107 12.32 -12.12 2.97
C ARG A 107 12.73 -13.57 2.81
N GLU A 108 13.95 -13.88 3.23
CA GLU A 108 14.39 -15.28 3.28
C GLU A 108 13.63 -16.05 4.36
N THR A 109 13.31 -15.37 5.47
CA THR A 109 12.57 -15.92 6.61
C THR A 109 11.75 -14.83 7.30
N VAL A 110 10.74 -15.24 8.07
CA VAL A 110 10.03 -14.32 8.97
C VAL A 110 11.02 -13.81 10.03
N PRO A 111 11.14 -12.49 10.25
CA PRO A 111 12.01 -11.94 11.28
C PRO A 111 11.68 -12.49 12.67
N GLN A 112 12.70 -12.74 13.49
CA GLN A 112 12.52 -13.22 14.88
C GLN A 112 11.84 -12.19 15.79
N THR A 113 11.82 -10.92 15.38
CA THR A 113 11.11 -9.84 16.05
C THR A 113 9.61 -9.85 15.78
N ALA A 114 9.17 -10.53 14.72
CA ALA A 114 7.77 -10.68 14.40
C ALA A 114 7.07 -11.60 15.40
N THR A 115 5.79 -11.31 15.65
CA THR A 115 4.92 -12.24 16.35
C THR A 115 4.62 -13.40 15.39
N PRO A 116 5.08 -14.63 15.68
CA PRO A 116 4.88 -15.76 14.79
C PRO A 116 3.40 -16.16 14.76
N LEU A 117 2.93 -16.52 13.57
CA LEU A 117 1.56 -16.93 13.35
C LEU A 117 1.52 -17.98 12.23
N ALA A 118 0.48 -18.79 12.15
CA ALA A 118 0.31 -19.76 11.08
C ALA A 118 -1.17 -19.88 10.73
N ILE A 119 -1.73 -18.83 10.15
CA ILE A 119 -3.13 -18.80 9.73
C ILE A 119 -3.22 -19.09 8.25
N GLN A 120 -3.81 -20.23 7.93
CA GLN A 120 -4.07 -20.67 6.57
C GLN A 120 -5.40 -20.11 6.09
N PHE A 121 -5.34 -19.40 4.98
CA PHE A 121 -6.48 -19.04 4.16
C PHE A 121 -6.68 -20.13 3.09
N ASP A 122 -7.81 -20.12 2.40
CA ASP A 122 -7.96 -20.89 1.16
C ASP A 122 -6.95 -20.42 0.10
N ASP A 123 -6.98 -21.09 -1.06
CA ASP A 123 -6.01 -20.90 -2.16
C ASP A 123 -4.53 -21.07 -1.80
N GLY A 124 -4.24 -21.64 -0.63
CA GLY A 124 -2.87 -21.93 -0.20
C GLY A 124 -2.11 -20.70 0.31
N ILE A 125 -2.79 -19.62 0.68
CA ILE A 125 -2.15 -18.44 1.30
C ILE A 125 -2.02 -18.66 2.80
N ILE A 126 -0.85 -18.35 3.37
CA ILE A 126 -0.60 -18.45 4.80
C ILE A 126 -0.01 -17.15 5.35
N LEU A 127 -0.60 -16.66 6.44
CA LEU A 127 0.01 -15.64 7.28
C LEU A 127 0.98 -16.31 8.26
N ARG A 128 2.27 -16.05 8.08
CA ARG A 128 3.39 -16.61 8.86
C ARG A 128 3.77 -15.79 10.08
N GLY A 129 3.29 -14.56 10.16
CA GLY A 129 3.57 -13.68 11.29
C GLY A 129 3.22 -12.24 10.97
N TYR A 130 3.41 -11.37 11.97
CA TYR A 130 3.24 -9.95 11.79
C TYR A 130 4.07 -9.13 12.78
N GLU A 131 4.29 -7.86 12.44
CA GLU A 131 4.80 -6.80 13.32
C GLU A 131 3.81 -5.64 13.32
N ILE A 132 3.65 -4.96 14.46
CA ILE A 132 2.82 -3.75 14.58
C ILE A 132 3.68 -2.63 15.15
N SER A 133 3.61 -1.43 14.55
CA SER A 133 4.27 -0.25 15.08
C SER A 133 3.71 0.08 16.48
N ALA A 134 4.62 0.16 17.46
CA ALA A 134 4.40 0.17 18.91
C ALA A 134 2.96 0.42 19.43
N ASN A 135 2.50 -0.52 20.26
CA ASN A 135 1.20 -0.68 20.95
C ASN A 135 0.69 0.50 21.83
N SER A 136 1.13 1.73 21.59
CA SER A 136 0.55 2.94 22.18
C SER A 136 0.32 3.94 21.08
N SER A 137 -0.93 4.02 20.60
CA SER A 137 -1.37 5.08 19.71
C SER A 137 -1.34 6.40 20.48
N ALA A 138 -0.17 7.04 20.57
CA ALA A 138 -0.15 8.47 20.78
C ALA A 138 -0.88 9.07 19.56
N ALA A 139 -2.10 9.55 19.79
CA ALA A 139 -3.02 10.07 18.79
C ALA A 139 -2.31 11.09 17.88
N ALA A 140 -1.81 10.63 16.72
CA ALA A 140 -1.21 11.40 15.61
C ALA A 140 -0.34 10.54 14.67
N ARG A 141 0.10 9.34 15.07
CA ARG A 141 0.90 8.46 14.20
C ARG A 141 0.06 7.34 13.59
N PRO A 142 0.30 6.95 12.32
CA PRO A 142 -0.36 5.81 11.73
C PRO A 142 -0.02 4.52 12.48
N LEU A 143 -1.03 3.68 12.66
CA LEU A 143 -0.86 2.31 13.10
C LEU A 143 -0.47 1.47 11.89
N CYS A 144 0.77 1.00 11.83
CA CYS A 144 1.28 0.21 10.72
C CYS A 144 1.45 -1.25 11.15
N ALA A 145 0.97 -2.16 10.32
CA ALA A 145 1.20 -3.59 10.45
C ALA A 145 2.03 -4.07 9.25
N THR A 146 3.11 -4.79 9.52
CA THR A 146 3.83 -5.59 8.52
C THR A 146 3.37 -7.02 8.66
N LEU A 147 2.78 -7.57 7.61
CA LEU A 147 2.24 -8.92 7.52
C LEU A 147 3.21 -9.78 6.72
N TYR A 148 3.53 -10.97 7.21
CA TYR A 148 4.42 -11.90 6.52
C TYR A 148 3.60 -13.01 5.88
N TRP A 149 3.45 -12.96 4.57
CA TRP A 149 2.66 -13.92 3.81
C TRP A 149 3.53 -14.96 3.12
N GLU A 150 2.98 -16.15 2.92
CA GLU A 150 3.55 -17.20 2.09
C GLU A 150 2.45 -17.80 1.21
N ALA A 151 2.74 -18.01 -0.08
CA ALA A 151 1.93 -18.86 -0.93
C ALA A 151 2.48 -20.30 -0.92
N GLN A 152 1.62 -21.30 -0.75
CA GLN A 152 1.98 -22.72 -0.88
C GLN A 152 1.84 -23.23 -2.31
N THR A 153 1.08 -22.53 -3.14
CA THR A 153 0.77 -22.87 -4.53
C THR A 153 0.84 -21.62 -5.39
N ASN A 154 0.95 -21.78 -6.72
CA ASN A 154 0.77 -20.65 -7.62
C ASN A 154 -0.66 -20.12 -7.50
N LEU A 155 -0.80 -18.82 -7.29
CA LEU A 155 -2.09 -18.16 -7.15
C LEU A 155 -2.54 -17.65 -8.52
N GLU A 156 -3.77 -17.96 -8.94
CA GLU A 156 -4.30 -17.46 -10.21
C GLU A 156 -4.89 -16.06 -10.08
N ASN A 157 -5.40 -15.74 -8.88
CA ASN A 157 -6.10 -14.49 -8.60
C ASN A 157 -5.23 -13.47 -7.88
N THR A 158 -5.58 -12.20 -8.06
CA THR A 158 -5.09 -11.09 -7.25
C THR A 158 -5.99 -10.87 -6.05
N TYR A 159 -5.42 -10.75 -4.86
CA TYR A 159 -6.17 -10.45 -3.64
C TYR A 159 -5.85 -9.07 -3.08
N THR A 160 -6.83 -8.52 -2.36
CA THR A 160 -6.69 -7.29 -1.56
C THR A 160 -6.70 -7.67 -0.09
N VAL A 161 -5.74 -7.15 0.66
CA VAL A 161 -5.68 -7.28 2.12
C VAL A 161 -6.47 -6.13 2.73
N PHE A 162 -7.29 -6.43 3.73
CA PHE A 162 -7.95 -5.40 4.54
C PHE A 162 -7.50 -5.47 5.99
N LEU A 163 -7.35 -4.30 6.60
CA LEU A 163 -7.22 -4.11 8.03
C LEU A 163 -8.36 -3.22 8.52
N HIS A 164 -9.11 -3.68 9.52
CA HIS A 164 -10.20 -2.94 10.14
C HIS A 164 -9.93 -2.71 11.62
N PHE A 165 -9.89 -1.45 12.04
CA PHE A 165 -9.79 -1.06 13.44
C PHE A 165 -11.18 -0.88 14.02
N VAL A 166 -11.60 -1.83 14.88
CA VAL A 166 -12.98 -1.94 15.36
C VAL A 166 -13.08 -1.83 16.87
N ASP A 167 -14.19 -1.28 17.37
CA ASP A 167 -14.52 -1.31 18.79
C ASP A 167 -15.28 -2.60 19.19
N GLN A 168 -15.62 -2.71 20.47
CA GLN A 168 -16.35 -3.85 21.03
C GLN A 168 -17.77 -4.01 20.48
N SER A 169 -18.36 -2.96 19.91
CA SER A 169 -19.67 -3.04 19.24
C SER A 169 -19.57 -3.56 17.80
N GLY A 170 -18.35 -3.68 17.27
CA GLY A 170 -18.07 -4.02 15.88
C GLY A 170 -18.06 -2.82 14.93
N TYR A 171 -18.13 -1.59 15.46
CA TYR A 171 -18.04 -0.38 14.64
C TYR A 171 -16.60 -0.16 14.17
N VAL A 172 -16.43 0.06 12.86
CA VAL A 172 -15.14 0.32 12.22
C VAL A 172 -14.80 1.81 12.33
N HIS A 173 -13.78 2.13 13.13
CA HIS A 173 -13.31 3.50 13.33
C HIS A 173 -12.25 3.91 12.29
N ALA A 174 -11.49 2.96 11.77
CA ALA A 174 -10.54 3.14 10.69
C ALA A 174 -10.40 1.86 9.88
N GLN A 175 -10.08 1.98 8.59
CA GLN A 175 -9.79 0.84 7.73
C GLN A 175 -8.70 1.16 6.71
N HIS A 176 -8.03 0.12 6.23
CA HIS A 176 -7.14 0.18 5.09
C HIS A 176 -7.32 -1.09 4.25
N ASP A 177 -7.59 -0.91 2.96
CA ASP A 177 -7.72 -1.97 1.96
C ASP A 177 -6.68 -1.72 0.87
N GLY A 178 -5.83 -2.71 0.57
CA GLY A 178 -4.80 -2.55 -0.46
C GLY A 178 -4.24 -3.87 -0.97
N SER A 179 -3.78 -3.87 -2.23
CA SER A 179 -3.03 -5.00 -2.76
C SER A 179 -1.74 -5.18 -1.95
N PRO A 180 -1.31 -6.44 -1.71
CA PRO A 180 -0.03 -6.70 -1.08
C PRO A 180 1.12 -6.01 -1.81
N ALA A 181 2.18 -5.70 -1.05
CA ALA A 181 3.41 -5.10 -1.57
C ALA A 181 3.15 -3.82 -2.40
N GLN A 182 2.13 -3.06 -2.00
CA GLN A 182 1.69 -1.82 -2.64
C GLN A 182 1.43 -1.96 -4.15
N THR A 183 0.79 -3.06 -4.56
CA THR A 183 0.47 -3.38 -5.97
C THR A 183 1.69 -3.73 -6.83
N PHE A 184 2.92 -3.55 -6.36
CA PHE A 184 4.13 -3.89 -7.11
C PHE A 184 4.45 -5.37 -7.11
N TYR A 185 3.85 -6.13 -6.19
CA TYR A 185 3.97 -7.59 -6.16
C TYR A 185 2.64 -8.26 -5.83
N PRO A 186 1.69 -8.27 -6.80
CA PRO A 186 0.37 -8.82 -6.59
C PRO A 186 0.44 -10.33 -6.33
N THR A 187 -0.59 -10.87 -5.66
CA THR A 187 -0.57 -12.27 -5.20
C THR A 187 -0.43 -13.29 -6.32
N ASN A 188 -0.93 -13.01 -7.53
CA ASN A 188 -0.78 -13.91 -8.67
C ASN A 188 0.66 -13.99 -9.23
N GLU A 189 1.58 -13.16 -8.75
CA GLU A 189 3.00 -13.22 -9.08
C GLU A 189 3.85 -13.92 -8.01
N TRP A 190 3.26 -14.22 -6.84
CA TRP A 190 3.95 -14.91 -5.75
C TRP A 190 4.32 -16.32 -6.17
N GLN A 191 5.56 -16.70 -5.89
CA GLN A 191 6.03 -18.07 -6.08
C GLN A 191 5.84 -18.89 -4.80
N PRO A 192 5.58 -20.20 -4.92
CA PRO A 192 5.45 -21.08 -3.78
C PRO A 192 6.68 -21.02 -2.86
N GLY A 193 6.44 -20.79 -1.57
CA GLY A 193 7.47 -20.73 -0.53
C GLY A 193 8.15 -19.36 -0.35
N GLU A 194 7.82 -18.35 -1.16
CA GLU A 194 8.28 -16.99 -0.92
C GLU A 194 7.65 -16.41 0.34
N ILE A 195 8.44 -15.67 1.14
CA ILE A 195 7.93 -14.89 2.26
C ILE A 195 7.84 -13.43 1.84
N ILE A 196 6.64 -12.89 1.78
CA ILE A 196 6.36 -11.50 1.40
C ILE A 196 6.14 -10.69 2.67
N ALA A 197 6.97 -9.68 2.90
CA ALA A 197 6.74 -8.66 3.92
C ALA A 197 5.83 -7.58 3.34
N ASP A 198 4.62 -7.44 3.87
CA ASP A 198 3.57 -6.60 3.30
C ASP A 198 3.12 -5.56 4.32
N MET A 199 3.30 -4.27 4.04
CA MET A 199 3.08 -3.20 5.01
C MET A 199 1.80 -2.42 4.74
N HIS A 200 0.94 -2.34 5.74
CA HIS A 200 -0.31 -1.58 5.72
C HIS A 200 -0.39 -0.61 6.89
N CYS A 201 -0.74 0.64 6.63
CA CYS A 201 -0.83 1.68 7.64
C CYS A 201 -2.24 2.28 7.70
N LEU A 202 -2.83 2.33 8.90
CA LEU A 202 -4.12 2.94 9.18
C LEU A 202 -3.93 4.28 9.86
N GLN A 203 -4.63 5.30 9.36
CA GLN A 203 -4.76 6.57 10.07
C GLN A 203 -5.83 6.41 11.16
N ILE A 204 -5.38 6.44 12.40
CA ILE A 204 -6.26 6.30 13.56
C ILE A 204 -6.83 7.68 13.92
N PRO A 205 -8.17 7.83 14.03
CA PRO A 205 -8.78 9.11 14.39
C PRO A 205 -8.25 9.63 15.74
N PRO A 206 -7.87 10.92 15.84
CA PRO A 206 -7.26 11.46 17.06
C PRO A 206 -8.25 11.63 18.23
N GLN A 207 -9.56 11.58 17.99
CA GLN A 207 -10.60 11.74 19.02
C GLN A 207 -11.25 10.42 19.44
N LEU A 208 -10.50 9.31 19.43
CA LEU A 208 -11.00 8.05 19.96
C LEU A 208 -11.12 8.09 21.49
N ALA A 209 -12.17 7.47 22.00
CA ALA A 209 -12.28 7.24 23.44
C ALA A 209 -11.18 6.27 23.88
N ALA A 210 -10.67 6.47 25.10
CA ALA A 210 -9.77 5.49 25.71
C ALA A 210 -10.47 4.14 25.83
N GLY A 211 -9.76 3.06 25.51
CA GLY A 211 -10.36 1.73 25.46
C GLY A 211 -9.56 0.74 24.63
N ARG A 212 -10.14 -0.46 24.50
CA ARG A 212 -9.58 -1.56 23.72
C ARG A 212 -10.29 -1.67 22.38
N TYR A 213 -9.49 -1.73 21.33
CA TYR A 213 -9.92 -1.87 19.96
C TYR A 213 -9.27 -3.10 19.35
N ALA A 214 -10.00 -3.81 18.49
CA ALA A 214 -9.44 -4.94 17.75
C ALA A 214 -8.96 -4.46 16.38
N LEU A 215 -7.78 -4.93 15.97
CA LEU A 215 -7.33 -4.85 14.60
C LEU A 215 -7.68 -6.17 13.91
N ASN A 216 -8.66 -6.15 13.03
CA ASN A 216 -9.08 -7.32 12.26
C ASN A 216 -8.41 -7.34 10.89
N LEU A 217 -8.10 -8.53 10.40
CA LEU A 217 -7.39 -8.79 9.14
C LEU A 217 -8.16 -9.81 8.30
N GLY A 218 -8.11 -9.65 6.98
CA GLY A 218 -8.45 -10.71 6.03
C GLY A 218 -8.06 -10.34 4.61
N MET A 219 -8.46 -11.19 3.67
CA MET A 219 -8.23 -10.99 2.23
C MET A 219 -9.53 -11.19 1.45
N TYR A 220 -9.65 -10.50 0.32
CA TYR A 220 -10.76 -10.68 -0.61
C TYR A 220 -10.33 -10.54 -2.07
N GLU A 221 -11.08 -11.17 -2.98
CA GLU A 221 -10.91 -10.99 -4.41
C GLU A 221 -11.59 -9.67 -4.83
N PRO A 222 -10.86 -8.72 -5.44
CA PRO A 222 -11.33 -7.34 -5.61
C PRO A 222 -12.49 -7.17 -6.58
N ASN A 223 -12.67 -8.06 -7.57
CA ASN A 223 -13.74 -7.93 -8.56
C ASN A 223 -15.10 -8.41 -8.04
N SER A 224 -15.11 -9.48 -7.25
CA SER A 224 -16.29 -10.13 -6.68
C SER A 224 -16.61 -9.64 -5.25
N GLY A 225 -15.59 -9.18 -4.51
CA GLY A 225 -15.70 -8.87 -3.10
C GLY A 225 -15.72 -10.12 -2.20
N GLU A 226 -15.53 -11.31 -2.77
CA GLU A 226 -15.54 -12.56 -2.03
C GLU A 226 -14.33 -12.64 -1.09
N ARG A 227 -14.59 -12.86 0.19
CA ARG A 227 -13.54 -13.00 1.20
C ARG A 227 -13.00 -14.40 1.22
N LEU A 228 -11.68 -14.52 1.35
CA LEU A 228 -11.02 -15.80 1.53
C LEU A 228 -11.42 -16.44 2.86
N SER A 229 -11.73 -17.72 2.81
CA SER A 229 -12.06 -18.50 3.99
C SER A 229 -10.80 -18.76 4.80
N ILE A 230 -10.89 -18.61 6.12
CA ILE A 230 -9.80 -18.98 7.02
C ILE A 230 -9.98 -20.44 7.42
N LEU A 231 -9.02 -21.29 7.05
CA LEU A 231 -9.03 -22.74 7.27
C LEU A 231 -8.46 -23.13 8.65
N THR A 232 -7.57 -22.30 9.20
CA THR A 232 -7.08 -22.51 10.58
C THR A 232 -8.12 -22.08 11.60
N ALA A 233 -8.36 -22.90 12.62
CA ALA A 233 -9.26 -22.53 13.72
C ALA A 233 -8.73 -21.29 14.47
N THR A 234 -9.49 -20.20 14.44
CA THR A 234 -9.18 -18.91 15.09
C THR A 234 -10.46 -18.18 15.46
N ASP A 235 -10.36 -17.14 16.30
CA ASP A 235 -11.48 -16.23 16.58
C ASP A 235 -11.77 -15.40 15.33
N GLN A 236 -12.92 -15.66 14.71
CA GLN A 236 -13.39 -14.95 13.52
C GLN A 236 -14.50 -13.96 13.90
N PRO A 237 -14.21 -12.65 13.98
CA PRO A 237 -15.23 -11.64 14.24
C PRO A 237 -16.26 -11.50 13.11
N ALA A 238 -15.92 -11.96 11.91
CA ALA A 238 -16.79 -12.04 10.75
C ALA A 238 -16.26 -13.13 9.78
N PRO A 239 -17.07 -13.65 8.86
CA PRO A 239 -16.59 -14.56 7.83
C PRO A 239 -15.38 -14.00 7.07
N GLY A 240 -14.32 -14.80 6.98
CA GLY A 240 -13.06 -14.46 6.29
C GLY A 240 -12.24 -13.35 6.96
N ALA A 241 -12.55 -13.01 8.21
CA ALA A 241 -11.78 -12.07 9.02
C ALA A 241 -11.29 -12.74 10.30
N MET A 242 -10.07 -12.42 10.73
CA MET A 242 -9.52 -12.81 12.03
C MET A 242 -9.13 -11.58 12.84
N ARG A 243 -9.11 -11.71 14.17
CA ARG A 243 -8.48 -10.70 15.03
C ARG A 243 -6.96 -10.85 14.98
N LEU A 244 -6.27 -9.86 14.44
CA LEU A 244 -4.80 -9.82 14.35
C LEU A 244 -4.19 -9.44 15.71
N ALA A 245 -4.68 -8.37 16.32
CA ALA A 245 -4.21 -7.85 17.60
C ALA A 245 -5.28 -7.05 18.34
N GLU A 246 -5.07 -6.84 19.64
CA GLU A 246 -5.81 -5.87 20.46
C GLU A 246 -4.91 -4.65 20.70
N ILE A 247 -5.46 -3.46 20.47
CA ILE A 247 -4.77 -2.17 20.60
C ILE A 247 -5.44 -1.38 21.72
N GLU A 248 -4.65 -0.95 22.69
CA GLU A 248 -5.10 -0.09 23.78
C GLU A 248 -4.88 1.39 23.40
N VAL A 249 -5.98 2.14 23.29
CA VAL A 249 -5.97 3.60 23.17
C VAL A 249 -6.01 4.18 24.58
N LYS A 250 -5.01 5.01 24.91
CA LYS A 250 -4.90 5.68 26.22
C LYS A 250 -5.39 7.12 26.13
N GLU A 251 -5.83 7.67 27.26
CA GLU A 251 -6.18 9.09 27.40
C GLU A 251 -5.00 10.03 27.09
#